data_AF-A0A1G0SDI3-F1
#
_entry.id   AF-A0A1G0SDI3-F1
#
_cell.length_a   1.000
_cell.length_b   1.000
_cell.length_c   1.000
_cell.angle_alpha   90.00
_cell.angle_beta   90.00
_cell.angle_gamma   90.00
#
_symmetry.space_group_name_H-M   'P 1'
#
loop_
_entity.id
_entity.type
_entity.pdbx_description
1 polymer ?
#
loop_
_entity_poly.entity_id
_entity_poly.type
_entity_poly.pdbx_seq_one_letter_code
_entity_poly.pdbx_strand_id
1 'polypeptide(L)'
;MINALMHRKVRAALYDLAIGENRDPGLLQHAAGCDQCRRKLDDMRAALGKLDALQYDPASDRPGAYWQMFGERVERRLAAPDNMSSTIPALTWFGSRPAFLAGVATALGAVVITLGVWWWSSRTEAPLRDHTTSPAGIANVRERTYDYLDRSKVVLLGVLHSDEEDLDLAPDLLGRNREASRKLVEEARLLTSDLSDPKDQRLRQLVTDLEVILIELANLDTASDVPGLEIIRESVKRKGVLLKITIEEMNKVPEVPQASTADDRGTTSEVRSL
;
A
#
# COMPACT_ATOMS: atom_id res chain seq x y z
N MET A 1 33.85 -14.80 22.59
CA MET A 1 32.71 -14.91 21.63
C MET A 1 31.43 -15.48 22.25
N ILE A 2 31.52 -16.41 23.22
CA ILE A 2 30.34 -17.05 23.86
C ILE A 2 29.50 -16.08 24.74
N ASN A 3 30.16 -15.14 25.42
CA ASN A 3 29.47 -14.21 26.36
C ASN A 3 28.55 -13.18 25.66
N ALA A 4 28.90 -12.76 24.44
CA ALA A 4 28.10 -11.80 23.66
C ALA A 4 26.81 -12.43 23.10
N LEU A 5 26.85 -13.71 22.74
CA LEU A 5 25.69 -14.46 22.24
C LEU A 5 24.67 -14.73 23.36
N MET A 6 25.13 -15.06 24.57
CA MET A 6 24.25 -15.20 25.73
C MET A 6 23.57 -13.87 26.09
N HIS A 7 24.31 -12.76 26.08
CA HIS A 7 23.72 -11.44 26.38
C HIS A 7 22.71 -10.96 25.32
N ARG A 8 22.86 -11.40 24.05
CA ARG A 8 21.90 -11.09 22.98
C ARG A 8 20.60 -11.89 23.12
N LYS A 9 20.68 -13.19 23.42
CA LYS A 9 19.49 -14.04 23.63
C LYS A 9 18.68 -13.61 24.85
N VAL A 10 19.35 -13.29 25.95
CA VAL A 10 18.70 -12.76 27.16
C VAL A 10 18.01 -11.42 26.87
N ARG A 11 18.61 -10.55 26.05
CA ARG A 11 17.99 -9.27 25.68
C ARG A 11 16.72 -9.43 24.84
N ALA A 12 16.72 -10.35 23.87
CA ALA A 12 15.53 -10.65 23.08
C ALA A 12 14.41 -11.18 23.97
N ALA A 13 14.71 -12.16 24.83
CA ALA A 13 13.72 -12.72 25.73
C ALA A 13 13.17 -11.70 26.74
N LEU A 14 13.98 -10.74 27.22
CA LEU A 14 13.52 -9.64 28.07
C LEU A 14 12.62 -8.64 27.32
N TYR A 15 12.89 -8.40 26.03
CA TYR A 15 12.04 -7.56 25.19
C TYR A 15 10.66 -8.20 25.00
N ASP A 16 10.61 -9.49 24.65
CA ASP A 16 9.37 -10.24 24.48
C ASP A 16 8.54 -10.27 25.79
N LEU A 17 9.23 -10.32 26.94
CA LEU A 17 8.60 -10.23 28.27
C LEU A 17 8.07 -8.82 28.59
N ALA A 18 8.69 -7.77 28.03
CA ALA A 18 8.30 -6.38 28.25
C ALA A 18 7.05 -6.00 27.43
N ILE A 19 6.93 -6.53 26.21
CA ILE A 19 5.74 -6.35 25.35
C ILE A 19 4.61 -7.36 25.66
N GLY A 20 4.85 -8.34 26.52
CA GLY A 20 3.84 -9.30 27.00
C GLY A 20 3.60 -10.50 26.09
N GLU A 21 4.40 -10.66 25.03
CA GLU A 21 4.36 -11.76 24.06
C GLU A 21 4.96 -13.07 24.64
N ASN A 22 5.80 -12.94 25.67
CA ASN A 22 6.37 -14.08 26.40
C ASN A 22 6.03 -14.01 27.90
N ARG A 23 5.59 -15.14 28.47
CA ARG A 23 5.23 -15.30 29.90
C ARG A 23 5.91 -16.49 30.55
N ASP A 24 7.14 -16.81 30.13
CA ASP A 24 7.90 -17.90 30.74
C ASP A 24 8.13 -17.64 32.25
N PRO A 25 7.59 -18.49 33.15
CA PRO A 25 7.71 -18.32 34.59
C PRO A 25 9.15 -18.44 35.09
N GLY A 26 10.01 -19.22 34.43
CA GLY A 26 11.42 -19.34 34.80
C GLY A 26 12.21 -18.06 34.51
N LEU A 27 11.89 -17.40 33.39
CA LEU A 27 12.49 -16.12 33.02
C LEU A 27 11.98 -14.99 33.92
N LEU A 28 10.70 -14.99 34.29
CA LEU A 28 10.13 -14.05 35.26
C LEU A 28 10.79 -14.19 36.64
N GLN A 29 10.99 -15.42 37.10
CA GLN A 29 11.66 -15.70 38.37
C GLN A 29 13.13 -15.27 38.34
N HIS A 30 13.83 -15.50 37.23
CA HIS A 30 15.20 -15.03 37.04
C HIS A 30 15.30 -13.50 36.99
N ALA A 31 14.40 -12.82 36.26
CA ALA A 31 14.35 -11.37 36.18
C ALA A 31 14.04 -10.72 37.55
N ALA A 32 13.20 -11.37 38.36
CA ALA A 32 12.97 -10.96 39.75
C ALA A 32 14.23 -11.13 40.61
N GLY A 33 14.96 -12.25 40.44
CA GLY A 33 16.17 -12.57 41.20
C GLY A 33 17.45 -11.82 40.79
N CYS A 34 17.50 -11.20 39.60
CA CYS A 34 18.69 -10.54 39.09
C CYS A 34 18.49 -9.03 38.91
N ASP A 35 19.22 -8.21 39.69
CA ASP A 35 19.10 -6.75 39.67
C ASP A 35 19.46 -6.09 38.31
N GLN A 36 20.30 -6.74 37.50
CA GLN A 36 20.66 -6.24 36.18
C GLN A 36 19.54 -6.47 35.16
N CYS A 37 18.90 -7.63 35.21
CA CYS A 37 17.77 -7.98 34.35
C CYS A 37 16.52 -7.17 34.72
N ARG A 38 16.27 -7.00 36.03
CA ARG A 38 15.15 -6.20 36.55
C ARG A 38 15.22 -4.75 36.05
N ARG A 39 16.35 -4.07 36.26
CA ARG A 39 16.54 -2.67 35.81
C ARG A 39 16.34 -2.49 34.31
N LYS A 40 16.96 -3.36 33.49
CA LYS A 40 16.80 -3.28 32.02
C LYS A 40 15.35 -3.47 31.58
N LEU A 41 14.64 -4.36 32.25
CA LEU A 41 13.27 -4.66 31.92
C LEU A 41 12.32 -3.55 32.37
N ASP A 42 12.57 -2.93 33.52
CA ASP A 42 11.85 -1.74 33.99
C ASP A 42 12.10 -0.54 33.05
N ASP A 43 13.34 -0.34 32.60
CA ASP A 43 13.68 0.69 31.61
C ASP A 43 12.91 0.50 30.30
N MET A 44 12.83 -0.74 29.81
CA MET A 44 12.07 -1.08 28.60
C MET A 44 10.57 -0.83 28.79
N ARG A 45 9.98 -1.28 29.90
CA ARG A 45 8.57 -1.02 30.22
C ARG A 45 8.27 0.48 30.35
N ALA A 46 9.18 1.25 30.95
CA ALA A 46 9.04 2.70 31.06
C ALA A 46 9.11 3.39 29.69
N ALA A 47 9.97 2.91 28.78
CA ALA A 47 10.03 3.42 27.40
C ALA A 47 8.76 3.07 26.62
N LEU A 48 8.28 1.82 26.73
CA LEU A 48 7.04 1.38 26.09
C LEU A 48 5.81 2.14 26.63
N GLY A 49 5.73 2.38 27.94
CA GLY A 49 4.63 3.15 28.53
C GLY A 49 4.55 4.60 28.03
N LYS A 50 5.67 5.20 27.62
CA LYS A 50 5.66 6.51 26.95
C LYS A 50 5.12 6.46 25.52
N LEU A 51 5.30 5.34 24.83
CA LEU A 51 4.73 5.11 23.50
C LEU A 51 3.24 4.71 23.58
N ASP A 52 2.86 3.96 24.60
CA ASP A 52 1.48 3.59 24.89
C ASP A 52 0.64 4.83 25.24
N ALA A 53 1.21 5.78 25.99
CA ALA A 53 0.59 7.08 26.23
C ALA A 53 0.40 7.94 24.94
N LEU A 54 1.07 7.57 23.84
CA LEU A 54 0.90 8.17 22.51
C LEU A 54 -0.02 7.34 21.60
N GLN A 55 -0.46 6.15 22.02
CA GLN A 55 -1.49 5.39 21.30
C GLN A 55 -2.84 6.07 21.53
N TYR A 56 -3.10 7.07 20.70
CA TYR A 56 -4.44 7.52 20.42
C TYR A 56 -5.16 6.37 19.68
N ASP A 57 -6.09 5.70 20.36
CA ASP A 57 -7.01 4.75 19.73
C ASP A 57 -8.12 5.55 19.02
N PRO A 58 -8.06 5.70 17.67
CA PRO A 58 -9.04 6.48 16.95
C PRO A 58 -10.43 5.85 17.00
N ALA A 59 -10.56 4.58 17.37
CA ALA A 59 -11.83 3.88 17.45
C ALA A 59 -12.62 4.22 18.71
N SER A 60 -11.93 4.47 19.82
CA SER A 60 -12.56 4.80 21.11
C SER A 60 -13.30 6.15 21.11
N ASP A 61 -12.85 7.13 20.31
CA ASP A 61 -13.42 8.48 20.26
C ASP A 61 -14.43 8.70 19.10
N ARG A 62 -14.65 7.71 18.23
CA ARG A 62 -15.50 7.88 17.03
C ARG A 62 -16.89 7.28 17.27
N PRO A 63 -17.98 8.04 17.03
CA PRO A 63 -19.34 7.51 17.16
C PRO A 63 -19.59 6.40 16.14
N GLY A 64 -20.41 5.40 16.48
CA GLY A 64 -20.69 4.24 15.61
C GLY A 64 -21.16 4.59 14.19
N ALA A 65 -21.86 5.72 14.02
CA ALA A 65 -22.27 6.23 12.71
C ALA A 65 -21.08 6.58 11.78
N TYR A 66 -19.93 6.97 12.35
CA TYR A 66 -18.70 7.20 11.60
C TYR A 66 -18.23 5.92 10.89
N TRP A 67 -18.32 4.77 11.57
CA TRP A 67 -17.90 3.48 11.04
C TRP A 67 -18.82 2.99 9.94
N GLN A 68 -20.14 3.23 10.06
CA GLN A 68 -21.09 2.96 8.97
C GLN A 68 -20.79 3.81 7.74
N MET A 69 -20.60 5.12 7.89
CA MET A 69 -20.24 6.01 6.77
C MET A 69 -18.86 5.72 6.17
N PHE A 70 -17.92 5.22 6.97
CA PHE A 70 -16.63 4.78 6.50
C PHE A 70 -16.77 3.49 5.68
N GLY A 71 -17.48 2.48 6.21
CA GLY A 71 -17.83 1.26 5.51
C GLY A 71 -18.53 1.53 4.18
N GLU A 72 -19.56 2.37 4.17
CA GLU A 72 -20.27 2.75 2.94
C GLU A 72 -19.39 3.50 1.93
N ARG A 73 -18.38 4.27 2.38
CA ARG A 73 -17.41 4.91 1.46
C ARG A 73 -16.44 3.91 0.89
N VAL A 74 -15.99 2.95 1.69
CA VAL A 74 -15.15 1.84 1.25
C VAL A 74 -15.91 0.99 0.23
N GLU A 75 -17.14 0.58 0.56
CA GLU A 75 -18.02 -0.18 -0.34
C GLU A 75 -18.31 0.59 -1.62
N ARG A 76 -18.65 1.88 -1.56
CA ARG A 76 -18.85 2.68 -2.78
C ARG A 76 -17.60 2.77 -3.64
N ARG A 77 -16.40 2.85 -3.06
CA ARG A 77 -15.15 2.89 -3.84
C ARG A 77 -14.79 1.54 -4.43
N LEU A 78 -15.14 0.45 -3.74
CA LEU A 78 -14.97 -0.92 -4.25
C LEU A 78 -16.03 -1.27 -5.32
N ALA A 79 -17.24 -0.73 -5.19
CA ALA A 79 -18.39 -1.02 -6.05
C ALA A 79 -18.61 -0.01 -7.18
N ALA A 80 -17.98 1.17 -7.14
CA ALA A 80 -18.08 2.16 -8.20
C ALA A 80 -17.59 1.53 -9.51
N PRO A 81 -18.47 1.38 -10.52
CA PRO A 81 -18.03 1.02 -11.85
C PRO A 81 -17.22 2.18 -12.41
N ASP A 82 -16.04 1.88 -12.95
CA ASP A 82 -15.22 2.85 -13.67
C ASP A 82 -16.09 3.54 -14.75
N ASN A 83 -16.40 4.82 -14.54
CA ASN A 83 -16.97 5.69 -15.56
C ASN A 83 -15.87 6.12 -16.54
N MET A 84 -15.04 5.17 -16.98
CA MET A 84 -14.12 5.34 -18.10
C MET A 84 -14.41 4.25 -19.11
N SER A 85 -15.57 4.39 -19.76
CA SER A 85 -15.88 3.74 -21.03
C SER A 85 -14.87 4.18 -22.08
N SER A 86 -13.74 3.48 -22.15
CA SER A 86 -13.03 3.28 -23.41
C SER A 86 -13.44 1.91 -23.91
N THR A 87 -14.33 1.89 -24.90
CA THR A 87 -14.62 0.70 -25.71
C THR A 87 -13.33 0.15 -26.31
N ILE A 88 -12.75 -0.86 -25.68
CA ILE A 88 -11.70 -1.68 -26.28
C ILE A 88 -12.42 -2.83 -27.01
N PRO A 89 -12.28 -2.97 -28.34
CA PRO A 89 -12.90 -4.07 -29.05
C PRO A 89 -12.29 -5.40 -28.59
N ALA A 90 -13.16 -6.32 -28.17
CA ALA A 90 -12.79 -7.67 -27.77
C ALA A 90 -12.14 -8.40 -28.95
N LEU A 91 -10.81 -8.57 -28.89
CA LEU A 91 -10.08 -9.39 -29.84
C LEU A 91 -10.30 -10.86 -29.44
N THR A 92 -11.36 -11.47 -29.97
CA THR A 92 -11.62 -12.90 -29.87
C THR A 92 -10.59 -13.66 -30.72
N TRP A 93 -9.41 -13.93 -30.14
CA TRP A 93 -8.37 -14.74 -30.77
C TRP A 93 -8.21 -16.08 -30.06
N PHE A 94 -9.27 -16.89 -30.01
CA PHE A 94 -9.14 -18.32 -29.72
C PHE A 94 -10.11 -19.13 -30.59
N GLY A 95 -9.67 -19.35 -31.82
CA GLY A 95 -10.22 -20.34 -32.74
C GLY A 95 -9.23 -21.50 -32.92
N SER A 96 -9.43 -22.55 -32.13
CA SER A 96 -9.24 -23.99 -32.44
C SER A 96 -7.91 -24.55 -33.01
N ARG A 97 -7.32 -25.45 -32.18
CA ARG A 97 -6.81 -26.83 -32.47
C ARG A 97 -5.33 -27.02 -32.92
N PRO A 98 -4.72 -28.23 -32.76
CA PRO A 98 -4.15 -28.73 -31.49
C PRO A 98 -2.72 -29.34 -31.64
N ALA A 99 -2.11 -29.67 -30.49
CA ALA A 99 -1.08 -30.70 -30.28
C ALA A 99 0.14 -30.76 -31.21
N PHE A 100 1.29 -30.25 -30.74
CA PHE A 100 2.55 -30.98 -30.90
C PHE A 100 3.38 -30.93 -29.62
N LEU A 101 3.85 -32.12 -29.28
CA LEU A 101 4.51 -32.55 -28.07
C LEU A 101 5.96 -32.05 -27.95
N ALA A 102 6.39 -32.02 -26.69
CA ALA A 102 7.71 -32.41 -26.23
C ALA A 102 8.91 -31.56 -26.68
N GLY A 103 9.37 -30.74 -25.75
CA GLY A 103 10.72 -30.22 -25.73
C GLY A 103 10.75 -28.93 -24.93
N VAL A 104 11.84 -28.71 -24.21
CA VAL A 104 12.24 -27.39 -23.70
C VAL A 104 11.76 -27.05 -22.27
N ALA A 105 12.06 -27.94 -21.32
CA ALA A 105 12.21 -27.61 -19.90
C ALA A 105 13.48 -26.76 -19.60
N THR A 106 14.15 -26.21 -20.62
CA THR A 106 15.39 -25.42 -20.49
C THR A 106 15.34 -24.05 -21.18
N ALA A 107 14.17 -23.56 -21.64
CA ALA A 107 14.03 -22.20 -22.19
C ALA A 107 13.30 -21.22 -21.27
N LEU A 108 12.46 -21.69 -20.33
CA LEU A 108 11.75 -20.76 -19.45
C LEU A 108 12.70 -20.00 -18.50
N GLY A 109 13.78 -20.64 -18.04
CA GLY A 109 14.81 -19.97 -17.24
C GLY A 109 15.60 -18.92 -18.02
N ALA A 110 15.92 -19.19 -19.29
CA ALA A 110 16.63 -18.25 -20.14
C ALA A 110 15.74 -17.05 -20.52
N VAL A 111 14.43 -17.25 -20.73
CA VAL A 111 13.48 -16.17 -21.02
C VAL A 111 13.30 -15.24 -19.82
N VAL A 112 13.21 -15.74 -18.59
CA VAL A 112 13.11 -14.87 -17.39
C VAL A 112 14.39 -14.07 -17.15
N ILE A 113 15.57 -14.66 -17.32
CA ILE A 113 16.85 -13.96 -17.14
C ILE A 113 17.10 -12.96 -18.27
N THR A 114 16.79 -13.32 -19.52
CA THR A 114 16.94 -12.39 -20.66
C THR A 114 15.93 -11.27 -20.64
N LEU A 115 14.67 -11.52 -20.27
CA LEU A 115 13.69 -10.45 -20.05
C LEU A 115 14.10 -9.56 -18.86
N GLY A 116 14.60 -10.13 -17.76
CA GLY A 116 15.06 -9.36 -16.60
C GLY A 116 16.26 -8.46 -16.91
N VAL A 117 17.25 -8.96 -17.66
CA VAL A 117 18.44 -8.20 -18.07
C VAL A 117 18.13 -7.19 -19.18
N TRP A 118 17.24 -7.53 -20.12
CA TRP A 118 16.80 -6.62 -21.19
C TRP A 118 15.91 -5.49 -20.67
N TRP A 119 15.06 -5.76 -19.67
CA TRP A 119 14.27 -4.73 -18.99
C TRP A 119 15.14 -3.80 -18.14
N TRP A 120 16.29 -4.28 -17.66
CA TRP A 120 17.28 -3.43 -16.98
C TRP A 120 18.14 -2.62 -17.97
N SER A 121 18.50 -3.16 -19.14
CA SER A 121 19.37 -2.47 -20.12
C SER A 121 18.63 -1.49 -21.04
N SER A 122 17.31 -1.63 -21.20
CA SER A 122 16.46 -0.67 -21.93
C SER A 122 16.17 0.62 -21.15
N ARG A 123 16.82 0.84 -19.99
CA ARG A 123 16.85 2.14 -19.29
C ARG A 123 17.85 3.15 -19.89
N THR A 124 18.42 2.87 -21.05
CA THR A 124 19.34 3.79 -21.72
C THR A 124 18.66 4.40 -22.94
N GLU A 125 18.39 5.70 -22.82
CA GLU A 125 17.98 6.65 -23.86
C GLU A 125 16.55 6.51 -24.40
N ALA A 126 15.60 7.09 -23.66
CA ALA A 126 14.36 7.55 -24.26
C ALA A 126 14.69 8.71 -25.24
N PRO A 127 14.21 8.68 -26.50
CA PRO A 127 14.29 9.85 -27.35
C PRO A 127 13.50 10.97 -26.68
N LEU A 128 14.07 12.17 -26.65
CA LEU A 128 13.43 13.42 -26.23
C LEU A 128 12.18 13.65 -27.10
N ARG A 129 11.07 12.99 -26.77
CA ARG A 129 9.75 13.46 -27.16
C ARG A 129 9.49 14.66 -26.29
N ASP A 130 9.52 15.81 -26.93
CA ASP A 130 9.09 17.08 -26.36
C ASP A 130 7.57 16.99 -26.13
N HIS A 131 7.20 16.30 -25.06
CA HIS A 131 5.91 16.48 -24.44
C HIS A 131 6.02 17.80 -23.72
N THR A 132 5.48 18.85 -24.33
CA THR A 132 5.07 20.05 -23.60
C THR A 132 3.99 19.59 -22.64
N THR A 133 4.42 19.00 -21.53
CA THR A 133 3.54 18.47 -20.51
C THR A 133 2.91 19.67 -19.84
N SER A 134 1.69 19.99 -20.25
CA SER A 134 0.90 21.04 -19.62
C SER A 134 0.87 20.78 -18.11
N PRO A 135 1.09 21.79 -17.26
CA PRO A 135 1.03 21.65 -15.80
C PRO A 135 -0.27 20.96 -15.33
N ALA A 136 -1.37 21.17 -16.06
CA ALA A 136 -2.66 20.54 -15.81
C ALA A 136 -2.65 19.01 -16.04
N GLY A 137 -1.89 18.52 -17.03
CA GLY A 137 -1.75 17.09 -17.27
C GLY A 137 -0.94 16.38 -16.19
N ILE A 138 0.12 17.01 -15.68
CA ILE A 138 0.95 16.47 -14.58
C ILE A 138 0.15 16.44 -13.27
N ALA A 139 -0.58 17.53 -12.97
CA ALA A 139 -1.44 17.60 -11.79
C ALA A 139 -2.50 16.47 -11.81
N ASN A 140 -3.09 16.22 -12.98
CA ASN A 140 -4.05 15.13 -13.18
C ASN A 140 -3.43 13.74 -12.94
N VAL A 141 -2.23 13.46 -13.47
CA VAL A 141 -1.55 12.18 -13.25
C VAL A 141 -1.26 11.93 -11.76
N ARG A 142 -0.78 12.96 -11.05
CA ARG A 142 -0.48 12.85 -9.62
C ARG A 142 -1.74 12.67 -8.78
N GLU A 143 -2.82 13.38 -9.11
CA GLU A 143 -4.12 13.21 -8.45
C GLU A 143 -4.65 11.78 -8.61
N ARG A 144 -4.67 11.25 -9.83
CA ARG A 144 -5.05 9.85 -10.10
C ARG A 144 -4.15 8.86 -9.35
N THR A 145 -2.86 9.16 -9.26
CA THR A 145 -1.93 8.31 -8.51
C THR A 145 -2.28 8.28 -7.03
N TYR A 146 -2.64 9.42 -6.41
CA TYR A 146 -3.08 9.42 -5.01
C TYR A 146 -4.40 8.69 -4.80
N ASP A 147 -5.34 8.80 -5.74
CA ASP A 147 -6.60 8.04 -5.67
C ASP A 147 -6.35 6.52 -5.79
N TYR A 148 -5.45 6.10 -6.68
CA TYR A 148 -4.96 4.73 -6.77
C TYR A 148 -4.33 4.25 -5.45
N LEU A 149 -3.52 5.09 -4.79
CA LEU A 149 -2.92 4.75 -3.49
C LEU A 149 -3.99 4.58 -2.40
N ASP A 150 -5.03 5.41 -2.36
CA ASP A 150 -6.14 5.31 -1.40
C ASP A 150 -6.92 4.01 -1.60
N ARG A 151 -7.28 3.67 -2.85
CA ARG A 151 -7.96 2.42 -3.18
C ARG A 151 -7.10 1.19 -2.87
N SER A 152 -5.80 1.24 -3.18
CA SER A 152 -4.85 0.17 -2.85
C SER A 152 -4.72 -0.04 -1.34
N LYS A 153 -4.65 1.04 -0.55
CA LYS A 153 -4.58 1.00 0.92
C LYS A 153 -5.77 0.27 1.52
N VAL A 154 -6.98 0.53 1.02
CA VAL A 154 -8.21 -0.15 1.48
C VAL A 154 -8.13 -1.66 1.26
N VAL A 155 -7.71 -2.10 0.07
CA VAL A 155 -7.54 -3.53 -0.25
C VAL A 155 -6.50 -4.18 0.67
N LEU A 156 -5.34 -3.53 0.86
CA LEU A 156 -4.28 -4.03 1.72
C LEU A 156 -4.70 -4.11 3.19
N LEU A 157 -5.47 -3.14 3.69
CA LEU A 157 -6.00 -3.15 5.05
C LEU A 157 -6.98 -4.30 5.25
N GLY A 158 -7.84 -4.57 4.26
CA GLY A 158 -8.71 -5.74 4.27
C GLY A 158 -7.90 -7.02 4.44
N VAL A 159 -6.88 -7.22 3.60
CA VAL A 159 -6.01 -8.41 3.64
C VAL A 159 -5.25 -8.56 4.96
N LEU A 160 -4.72 -7.47 5.51
CA LEU A 160 -3.93 -7.48 6.75
C LEU A 160 -4.77 -7.80 7.99
N HIS A 161 -6.07 -7.55 7.96
CA HIS A 161 -6.98 -7.76 9.09
C HIS A 161 -7.98 -8.91 8.86
N SER A 162 -7.80 -9.74 7.81
CA SER A 162 -8.73 -10.86 7.51
C SER A 162 -8.31 -12.16 8.18
N ASP A 163 -8.68 -12.45 9.41
CA ASP A 163 -8.28 -13.72 10.02
C ASP A 163 -9.09 -14.91 9.48
N GLU A 164 -8.69 -16.15 9.77
CA GLU A 164 -9.36 -17.36 9.27
C GLU A 164 -10.86 -17.37 9.64
N GLU A 165 -11.18 -16.85 10.82
CA GLU A 165 -12.56 -16.67 11.31
C GLU A 165 -13.35 -15.62 10.49
N ASP A 166 -12.71 -14.55 10.01
CA ASP A 166 -13.35 -13.55 9.14
C ASP A 166 -13.61 -14.10 7.75
N LEU A 167 -12.74 -14.99 7.25
CA LEU A 167 -12.92 -15.66 5.97
C LEU A 167 -14.10 -16.64 5.99
N ASP A 168 -14.34 -17.29 7.13
CA ASP A 168 -15.52 -18.14 7.33
C ASP A 168 -16.82 -17.32 7.40
N LEU A 169 -16.79 -16.14 8.05
CA LEU A 169 -17.93 -15.23 8.17
C LEU A 169 -18.23 -14.48 6.87
N ALA A 170 -17.19 -14.20 6.06
CA ALA A 170 -17.29 -13.49 4.80
C ALA A 170 -16.52 -14.21 3.68
N PRO A 171 -17.05 -15.35 3.17
CA PRO A 171 -16.37 -16.20 2.20
C PRO A 171 -16.07 -15.51 0.85
N ASP A 172 -16.79 -14.42 0.56
CA ASP A 172 -16.59 -13.61 -0.65
C ASP A 172 -15.60 -12.44 -0.44
N LEU A 173 -15.12 -12.17 0.78
CA LEU A 173 -14.17 -11.09 1.07
C LEU A 173 -12.90 -11.21 0.22
N LEU A 174 -12.33 -12.41 0.15
CA LEU A 174 -11.16 -12.67 -0.68
C LEU A 174 -11.48 -12.57 -2.17
N GLY A 175 -12.66 -13.01 -2.60
CA GLY A 175 -13.14 -12.84 -3.98
C GLY A 175 -13.17 -11.37 -4.39
N ARG A 176 -13.78 -10.52 -3.57
CA ARG A 176 -13.84 -9.06 -3.80
C ARG A 176 -12.47 -8.40 -3.79
N ASN A 177 -11.60 -8.76 -2.85
CA ASN A 177 -10.23 -8.23 -2.79
C ASN A 177 -9.41 -8.64 -4.03
N ARG A 178 -9.60 -9.86 -4.54
CA ARG A 178 -8.94 -10.33 -5.78
C ARG A 178 -9.40 -9.56 -7.00
N GLU A 179 -10.71 -9.34 -7.13
CA GLU A 179 -11.25 -8.56 -8.24
C GLU A 179 -10.76 -7.12 -8.19
N ALA A 180 -10.82 -6.48 -7.02
CA ALA A 180 -10.28 -5.13 -6.81
C ALA A 180 -8.79 -5.07 -7.15
N SER A 181 -8.01 -6.10 -6.76
CA SER A 181 -6.58 -6.18 -7.07
C SER A 181 -6.30 -6.27 -8.56
N ARG A 182 -7.09 -7.03 -9.33
CA ARG A 182 -6.94 -7.12 -10.80
C ARG A 182 -7.12 -5.75 -11.46
N LYS A 183 -8.16 -5.00 -11.06
CA LYS A 183 -8.42 -3.66 -11.58
C LYS A 183 -7.27 -2.71 -11.25
N LEU A 184 -6.78 -2.75 -10.00
CA LEU A 184 -5.66 -1.92 -9.58
C LEU A 184 -4.34 -2.27 -10.28
N VAL A 185 -4.09 -3.54 -10.61
CA VAL A 185 -2.90 -3.94 -11.41
C VAL A 185 -2.93 -3.31 -12.80
N GLU A 186 -4.08 -3.28 -13.46
CA GLU A 186 -4.22 -2.64 -14.77
C GLU A 186 -3.93 -1.14 -14.69
N GLU A 187 -4.45 -0.47 -13.67
CA GLU A 187 -4.21 0.95 -13.43
C GLU A 187 -2.73 1.26 -13.09
N ALA A 188 -2.09 0.41 -12.29
CA ALA A 188 -0.69 0.56 -11.90
C ALA A 188 0.24 0.60 -13.12
N ARG A 189 -0.05 -0.18 -14.17
CA ARG A 189 0.73 -0.19 -15.42
C ARG A 189 0.65 1.13 -16.16
N LEU A 190 -0.55 1.71 -16.23
CA LEU A 190 -0.79 3.01 -16.85
C LEU A 190 -0.13 4.14 -16.06
N LEU A 191 -0.27 4.14 -14.73
CA LEU A 191 0.34 5.14 -13.87
C LEU A 191 1.88 5.08 -13.91
N THR A 192 2.46 3.89 -13.97
CA THR A 192 3.92 3.72 -14.03
C THR A 192 4.53 4.36 -15.29
N SER A 193 3.85 4.23 -16.45
CA SER A 193 4.26 4.92 -17.68
C SER A 193 4.09 6.43 -17.59
N ASP A 194 3.01 6.89 -16.96
CA ASP A 194 2.68 8.32 -16.89
C ASP A 194 3.58 9.09 -15.90
N LEU A 195 4.08 8.44 -14.83
CA LEU A 195 4.95 9.03 -13.80
C LEU A 195 6.42 9.24 -14.25
N SER A 196 6.63 9.87 -15.39
CA SER A 196 7.94 9.97 -16.07
C SER A 196 8.91 11.03 -15.57
N ASP A 197 8.46 11.99 -14.76
CA ASP A 197 9.32 13.01 -14.18
C ASP A 197 10.26 12.40 -13.12
N PRO A 198 11.56 12.73 -13.10
CA PRO A 198 12.48 12.36 -12.02
C PRO A 198 11.95 12.66 -10.60
N LYS A 199 11.14 13.71 -10.43
CA LYS A 199 10.53 14.07 -9.14
C LYS A 199 9.52 13.03 -8.65
N ASP A 200 8.88 12.32 -9.56
CA ASP A 200 7.87 11.30 -9.26
C ASP A 200 8.48 9.90 -9.08
N GLN A 201 9.81 9.77 -9.06
CA GLN A 201 10.49 8.48 -8.93
C GLN A 201 10.06 7.69 -7.70
N ARG A 202 9.79 8.37 -6.57
CA ARG A 202 9.31 7.72 -5.33
C ARG A 202 7.89 7.19 -5.47
N LEU A 203 6.99 8.01 -6.01
CA LEU A 203 5.61 7.63 -6.34
C LEU A 203 5.59 6.45 -7.32
N ARG A 204 6.38 6.51 -8.39
CA ARG A 204 6.54 5.42 -9.35
C ARG A 204 7.00 4.13 -8.68
N GLN A 205 8.03 4.19 -7.83
CA GLN A 205 8.51 3.01 -7.11
C GLN A 205 7.43 2.43 -6.19
N LEU A 206 6.66 3.27 -5.51
CA LEU A 206 5.54 2.82 -4.67
C LEU A 206 4.45 2.14 -5.49
N VAL A 207 4.09 2.71 -6.66
CA VAL A 207 3.11 2.10 -7.58
C VAL A 207 3.61 0.74 -8.08
N THR A 208 4.90 0.61 -8.43
CA THR A 208 5.50 -0.67 -8.82
C THR A 208 5.54 -1.68 -7.67
N ASP A 209 5.90 -1.25 -6.45
CA ASP A 209 5.89 -2.11 -5.26
C ASP A 209 4.48 -2.67 -5.01
N LEU A 210 3.45 -1.82 -5.19
CA LEU A 210 2.04 -2.17 -5.08
C LEU A 210 1.60 -3.11 -6.20
N GLU A 211 1.99 -2.87 -7.46
CA GLU A 211 1.64 -3.73 -8.59
C GLU A 211 2.04 -5.18 -8.31
N VAL A 212 3.25 -5.41 -7.80
CA VAL A 212 3.73 -6.75 -7.47
C VAL A 212 2.86 -7.43 -6.41
N ILE A 213 2.55 -6.71 -5.32
CA ILE A 213 1.71 -7.24 -4.24
C ILE A 213 0.29 -7.53 -4.72
N LEU A 214 -0.28 -6.65 -5.55
CA LEU A 214 -1.62 -6.79 -6.08
C LEU A 214 -1.71 -7.92 -7.11
N ILE A 215 -0.63 -8.21 -7.86
CA ILE A 215 -0.53 -9.40 -8.72
C ILE A 215 -0.56 -10.67 -7.87
N GLU A 216 0.24 -10.73 -6.80
CA GLU A 216 0.24 -11.86 -5.87
C GLU A 216 -1.16 -12.09 -5.30
N LEU A 217 -1.82 -11.01 -4.86
CA LEU A 217 -3.18 -11.06 -4.33
C LEU A 217 -4.21 -11.50 -5.36
N ALA A 218 -4.16 -10.96 -6.59
CA ALA A 218 -5.06 -11.33 -7.68
C ALA A 218 -4.95 -12.83 -8.06
N ASN A 219 -3.80 -13.45 -7.80
CA ASN A 219 -3.45 -14.81 -8.20
C ASN A 219 -3.55 -15.86 -7.09
N LEU A 220 -4.03 -15.54 -5.88
CA LEU A 220 -4.25 -16.55 -4.82
C LEU A 220 -4.99 -17.79 -5.34
N ASP A 221 -4.64 -19.02 -4.97
CA ASP A 221 -5.18 -20.17 -5.70
C ASP A 221 -6.63 -20.52 -5.33
N THR A 222 -7.12 -20.10 -4.16
CA THR A 222 -8.49 -20.37 -3.70
C THR A 222 -9.07 -19.21 -2.86
N ALA A 223 -10.37 -19.24 -2.60
CA ALA A 223 -11.04 -18.31 -1.66
C ALA A 223 -10.63 -18.54 -0.19
N SER A 224 -9.70 -19.47 0.09
CA SER A 224 -9.25 -19.85 1.44
C SER A 224 -7.74 -20.14 1.45
N ASP A 225 -6.97 -19.51 0.55
CA ASP A 225 -5.51 -19.68 0.47
C ASP A 225 -4.80 -18.91 1.60
N VAL A 226 -4.98 -19.40 2.84
CA VAL A 226 -4.39 -18.82 4.05
C VAL A 226 -2.85 -18.76 3.98
N PRO A 227 -2.13 -19.79 3.49
CA PRO A 227 -0.68 -19.70 3.34
C PRO A 227 -0.23 -18.63 2.34
N GLY A 228 -0.90 -18.52 1.19
CA GLY A 228 -0.64 -17.46 0.22
C GLY A 228 -0.93 -16.07 0.79
N LEU A 229 -2.00 -15.94 1.57
CA LEU A 229 -2.36 -14.69 2.23
C LEU A 229 -1.31 -14.23 3.25
N GLU A 230 -0.75 -15.14 4.04
CA GLU A 230 0.28 -14.81 5.03
C GLU A 230 1.59 -14.34 4.37
N ILE A 231 1.96 -14.96 3.23
CA ILE A 231 3.10 -14.51 2.43
C ILE A 231 2.89 -13.07 1.97
N ILE A 232 1.69 -12.74 1.48
CA ILE A 232 1.35 -11.38 1.04
C ILE A 232 1.39 -10.40 2.21
N ARG A 233 0.85 -10.75 3.38
CA ARG A 233 0.91 -9.91 4.58
C ARG A 233 2.33 -9.60 4.99
N GLU A 234 3.18 -10.62 5.01
CA GLU A 234 4.59 -10.46 5.32
C GLU A 234 5.30 -9.58 4.28
N SER A 235 4.99 -9.74 2.99
CA SER A 235 5.46 -8.86 1.91
C SER A 235 5.07 -7.40 2.12
N VAL A 236 3.80 -7.13 2.49
CA VAL A 236 3.29 -5.77 2.76
C VAL A 236 3.98 -5.16 3.98
N LYS A 237 4.11 -5.92 5.07
CA LYS A 237 4.79 -5.49 6.32
C LYS A 237 6.26 -5.20 6.07
N ARG A 238 6.98 -6.14 5.47
CA ARG A 238 8.43 -6.03 5.19
C ARG A 238 8.78 -4.86 4.28
N LYS A 239 7.96 -4.61 3.26
CA LYS A 239 8.17 -3.48 2.34
C LYS A 239 7.70 -2.14 2.92
N GLY A 240 7.05 -2.14 4.08
CA GLY A 240 6.54 -0.94 4.76
C GLY A 240 5.54 -0.16 3.91
N VAL A 241 4.71 -0.85 3.12
CA VAL A 241 3.91 -0.22 2.05
C VAL A 241 2.90 0.78 2.61
N LEU A 242 2.17 0.44 3.68
CA LEU A 242 1.21 1.35 4.30
C LEU A 242 1.86 2.62 4.85
N LEU A 243 3.08 2.50 5.39
CA LEU A 243 3.86 3.66 5.84
C LEU A 243 4.26 4.54 4.66
N LYS A 244 4.76 3.94 3.57
CA LYS A 244 5.12 4.68 2.35
C LYS A 244 3.91 5.43 1.77
N ILE A 245 2.74 4.79 1.71
CA ILE A 245 1.49 5.43 1.28
C ILE A 245 1.17 6.63 2.17
N THR A 246 1.23 6.46 3.50
CA THR A 246 0.94 7.53 4.46
C THR A 246 1.90 8.72 4.29
N ILE A 247 3.19 8.46 4.05
CA ILE A 247 4.18 9.53 3.80
C ILE A 247 3.86 10.28 2.51
N GLU A 248 3.47 9.58 1.44
CA GLU A 248 3.10 10.22 0.17
C GLU A 248 1.80 11.03 0.28
N GLU A 249 0.82 10.55 1.06
CA GLU A 249 -0.39 11.31 1.38
C GLU A 249 -0.07 12.61 2.13
N MET A 250 0.87 12.58 3.08
CA MET A 250 1.31 13.78 3.80
C MET A 250 2.04 14.78 2.89
N ASN A 251 2.71 14.29 1.85
CA ASN A 251 3.42 15.12 0.87
C ASN A 251 2.50 15.65 -0.24
N LYS A 252 1.22 15.25 -0.26
CA LYS A 252 0.22 15.83 -1.15
C LYS A 252 0.02 17.30 -0.78
N VAL A 253 0.71 18.20 -1.49
CA VAL A 253 0.53 19.64 -1.32
C VAL A 253 -0.94 19.96 -1.60
N PRO A 254 -1.70 20.53 -0.65
CA PRO A 254 -3.04 20.98 -0.92
C PRO A 254 -2.96 22.10 -1.95
N GLU A 255 -3.55 21.89 -3.12
CA GLU A 255 -3.75 22.94 -4.09
C GLU A 255 -4.69 23.96 -3.45
N VAL A 256 -4.11 25.05 -2.92
CA VAL A 256 -4.86 26.18 -2.38
C VAL A 256 -5.72 26.70 -3.54
N PRO A 257 -7.06 26.68 -3.44
CA PRO A 257 -7.90 27.31 -4.44
C PRO A 257 -7.47 28.76 -4.53
N GLN A 258 -6.90 29.18 -5.66
CA GLN A 258 -6.58 30.58 -5.87
C GLN A 258 -7.90 31.33 -5.83
N ALA A 259 -8.15 32.02 -4.72
CA ALA A 259 -9.25 32.95 -4.58
C ALA A 259 -9.12 33.95 -5.73
N SER A 260 -10.07 33.86 -6.66
CA SER A 260 -10.23 34.79 -7.76
C SER A 260 -10.20 36.20 -7.20
N THR A 261 -9.14 36.94 -7.55
CA THR A 261 -9.05 38.38 -7.36
C THR A 261 -10.05 39.03 -8.30
N ALA A 262 -11.32 39.06 -7.90
CA ALA A 262 -12.34 39.89 -8.53
C ALA A 262 -12.22 41.32 -7.98
N ASP A 263 -11.38 42.08 -8.67
CA ASP A 263 -11.40 43.53 -8.88
C ASP A 263 -12.75 44.20 -8.58
N ASP A 264 -12.93 44.74 -7.38
CA ASP A 264 -13.98 45.72 -7.06
C ASP A 264 -13.36 47.13 -7.09
N ARG A 265 -13.11 47.61 -8.31
CA ARG A 265 -12.89 49.03 -8.58
C ARG A 265 -14.22 49.77 -8.38
N GLY A 266 -14.50 50.09 -7.12
CA GLY A 266 -15.51 51.05 -6.71
C GLY A 266 -15.28 52.40 -7.36
N THR A 267 -16.19 52.72 -8.27
CA THR A 267 -16.35 53.94 -9.05
C THR A 267 -16.37 55.20 -8.18
N THR A 268 -15.37 56.06 -8.34
CA THR A 268 -15.49 57.50 -8.08
C THR A 268 -16.10 58.20 -9.29
N SER A 269 -16.93 59.24 -9.04
CA SER A 269 -17.59 60.13 -10.03
C SER A 269 -18.92 59.55 -10.56
N GLU A 270 -20.10 60.20 -10.51
CA GLU A 270 -20.39 61.62 -10.77
C GLU A 270 -21.88 61.94 -10.45
N VAL A 271 -22.17 63.21 -10.13
CA VAL A 271 -23.45 63.98 -10.28
C VAL A 271 -24.75 63.52 -9.61
N ARG A 272 -25.23 64.30 -8.62
CA ARG A 272 -26.56 64.93 -8.71
C ARG A 272 -26.72 66.15 -7.79
N SER A 273 -26.72 67.31 -8.42
CA SER A 273 -27.38 68.53 -7.97
C SER A 273 -28.90 68.37 -8.02
N LEU A 274 -29.58 68.72 -6.92
CA LEU A 274 -30.79 69.54 -6.78
C LEU A 274 -31.33 69.39 -5.35
#